data_AF-A0A257WLQ8-F1
#
_entry.id   AF-A0A257WLQ8-F1
#
_cell.length_a   1.000
_cell.length_b   1.000
_cell.length_c   1.000
_cell.angle_alpha   90.00
_cell.angle_beta   90.00
_cell.angle_gamma   90.00
#
_symmetry.space_group_name_H-M   'P 1'
#
loop_
_entity.id
_entity.type
_entity.pdbx_description
1 polymer ?
#
loop_
_entity_poly.entity_id
_entity_poly.type
_entity_poly.pdbx_seq_one_letter_code
_entity_poly.pdbx_strand_id
1 'polypeptide(L)'
;MESDQPRRVVVRRGVAVDLEDYDFRVEASTDDAPPESMPTSAGELDASQVADDSVPDVRLYVPDPASWTAHVKYDSEKIYCYQRNPGENYFHLILSGEIYLVCGNEKLCLRCALRRGVVTLDRLHWQHRVKRQHTAPL
;
A
#
# COMPACT_ATOMS: atom_id res chain seq x y z
N MET A 1 -12.04 44.69 -18.13
CA MET A 1 -11.37 43.81 -19.11
C MET A 1 -10.79 42.67 -18.30
N GLU A 2 -11.60 41.65 -18.06
CA GLU A 2 -11.26 40.53 -17.18
C GLU A 2 -11.07 39.30 -18.05
N SER A 3 -9.92 38.66 -17.90
CA SER A 3 -9.43 37.60 -18.77
C SER A 3 -10.10 36.26 -18.44
N ASP A 4 -10.93 35.78 -19.36
CA ASP A 4 -11.56 34.47 -19.31
C ASP A 4 -10.54 33.39 -19.75
N GLN A 5 -10.09 32.56 -18.81
CA GLN A 5 -9.24 31.39 -19.10
C GLN A 5 -10.11 30.12 -19.19
N PRO A 6 -9.92 29.27 -20.22
CA PRO A 6 -10.72 28.07 -20.37
C PRO A 6 -10.31 26.98 -19.37
N ARG A 7 -11.29 26.49 -18.59
CA ARG A 7 -11.15 25.31 -17.72
C ARG A 7 -10.92 24.04 -18.57
N ARG A 8 -9.82 23.33 -18.31
CA ARG A 8 -9.52 22.04 -18.97
C ARG A 8 -10.41 20.95 -18.42
N VAL A 9 -11.27 20.38 -19.26
CA VAL A 9 -12.06 19.17 -18.98
C VAL A 9 -11.29 17.96 -19.49
N VAL A 10 -11.07 16.95 -18.63
CA VAL A 10 -10.55 15.64 -19.03
C VAL A 10 -11.64 14.60 -18.85
N VAL A 11 -12.08 14.01 -19.97
CA VAL A 11 -13.05 12.92 -19.99
C VAL A 11 -12.32 11.59 -19.93
N ARG A 12 -12.56 10.79 -18.88
CA ARG A 12 -12.20 9.36 -18.85
C ARG A 12 -13.42 8.52 -18.49
N ARG A 13 -13.87 7.71 -19.44
CA ARG A 13 -14.77 6.55 -19.31
C ARG A 13 -15.86 6.66 -18.23
N GLY A 14 -16.91 7.42 -18.55
CA GLY A 14 -18.29 6.94 -18.42
C GLY A 14 -18.89 6.68 -17.03
N VAL A 15 -18.29 7.12 -15.93
CA VAL A 15 -18.99 7.24 -14.65
C VAL A 15 -18.57 8.58 -14.01
N ALA A 16 -19.52 9.52 -13.94
CA ALA A 16 -19.38 10.68 -13.08
C ALA A 16 -19.59 10.21 -11.63
N VAL A 17 -18.59 10.41 -10.79
CA VAL A 17 -18.77 10.32 -9.33
C VAL A 17 -18.52 11.69 -8.77
N ASP A 18 -19.59 12.31 -8.27
CA ASP A 18 -19.55 13.55 -7.50
C ASP A 18 -18.72 13.31 -6.23
N LEU A 19 -17.75 14.20 -6.00
CA LEU A 19 -16.72 14.09 -4.96
C LEU A 19 -17.07 14.91 -3.70
N GLU A 20 -18.34 15.29 -3.52
CA GLU A 20 -18.77 16.25 -2.50
C GLU A 20 -19.68 15.69 -1.39
N ASP A 21 -19.93 14.38 -1.32
CA ASP A 21 -20.97 13.82 -0.43
C ASP A 21 -20.43 12.94 0.72
N TYR A 22 -19.28 13.29 1.29
CA TYR A 22 -18.77 12.67 2.52
C TYR A 22 -18.75 13.68 3.67
N ASP A 23 -19.94 14.01 4.15
CA ASP A 23 -20.18 14.89 5.30
C ASP A 23 -19.96 14.11 6.61
N PHE A 24 -18.70 13.99 7.02
CA PHE A 24 -18.33 13.47 8.34
C PHE A 24 -18.50 14.58 9.38
N ARG A 25 -19.74 14.79 9.82
CA ARG A 25 -20.07 15.72 10.90
C ARG A 25 -19.78 15.07 12.26
N VAL A 26 -18.62 15.37 12.83
CA VAL A 26 -18.32 15.10 14.25
C VAL A 26 -18.98 16.18 15.08
N GLU A 27 -20.08 15.86 15.76
CA GLU A 27 -20.63 16.74 16.80
C GLU A 27 -19.80 16.53 18.07
N ALA A 28 -18.82 17.41 18.28
CA ALA A 28 -18.08 17.49 19.53
C ALA A 28 -18.97 18.16 20.60
N SER A 29 -19.47 17.36 21.55
CA SER A 29 -20.14 17.88 22.74
C SER A 29 -19.12 18.56 23.64
N THR A 30 -19.14 19.89 23.70
CA THR A 30 -18.39 20.69 24.67
C THR A 30 -19.24 20.91 25.91
N ASP A 31 -19.02 20.10 26.94
CA ASP A 31 -19.40 20.42 28.32
C ASP A 31 -18.52 19.59 29.27
N ASP A 32 -17.37 20.15 29.65
CA ASP A 32 -16.92 20.19 31.05
C ASP A 32 -15.68 21.08 31.16
N ALA A 33 -15.77 22.09 32.03
CA ALA A 33 -14.71 23.06 32.26
C ALA A 33 -13.57 22.46 33.13
N PRO A 34 -12.33 22.95 32.99
CA PRO A 34 -11.17 22.39 33.69
C PRO A 34 -11.01 22.99 35.10
N PRO A 35 -10.56 22.23 36.11
CA PRO A 35 -10.01 22.83 37.32
C PRO A 35 -8.54 23.21 37.12
N GLU A 36 -8.24 24.47 37.41
CA GLU A 36 -6.91 25.05 37.47
C GLU A 36 -6.05 24.43 38.59
N SER A 37 -4.78 24.12 38.30
CA SER A 37 -3.61 24.56 39.09
C SER A 37 -2.31 23.91 38.57
N MET A 38 -1.35 24.76 38.21
CA MET A 38 0.03 24.36 37.85
C MET A 38 0.84 23.93 39.10
N PRO A 39 1.99 23.26 38.91
CA PRO A 39 3.21 24.05 38.95
C PRO A 39 4.17 23.82 37.80
N THR A 40 4.85 24.90 37.50
CA THR A 40 5.97 25.09 36.58
C THR A 40 7.15 24.17 36.91
N SER A 41 7.56 23.33 35.96
CA SER A 41 8.97 23.00 35.80
C SER A 41 9.27 23.00 34.31
N ALA A 42 10.06 23.99 33.90
CA ALA A 42 10.55 24.14 32.54
C ALA A 42 11.59 23.04 32.29
N GLY A 43 11.10 21.86 31.91
CA GLY A 43 11.81 20.96 31.02
C GLY A 43 11.27 21.22 29.64
N GLU A 44 12.04 21.94 28.82
CA GLU A 44 11.75 22.17 27.40
C GLU A 44 11.78 20.80 26.70
N LEU A 45 10.64 20.11 26.71
CA LEU A 45 10.44 18.89 25.96
C LEU A 45 10.34 19.31 24.50
N ASP A 46 11.49 19.23 23.84
CA ASP A 46 11.66 19.38 22.41
C ASP A 46 10.59 18.56 21.66
N ALA A 47 9.55 19.27 21.22
CA ALA A 47 8.42 18.71 20.48
C ALA A 47 8.80 18.28 19.05
N SER A 48 10.08 18.36 18.69
CA SER A 48 10.56 18.00 17.35
C SER A 48 10.99 16.54 17.18
N GLN A 49 10.91 15.71 18.23
CA GLN A 49 11.37 14.31 18.19
C GLN A 49 10.36 13.26 18.70
N VAL A 50 9.10 13.37 18.30
CA VAL A 50 8.20 12.20 18.26
C VAL A 50 7.96 11.84 16.80
N ALA A 51 9.01 11.35 16.14
CA ALA A 51 8.78 10.52 14.96
C ALA A 51 8.04 9.29 15.49
N ASP A 52 6.74 9.22 15.21
CA ASP A 52 5.92 8.05 15.52
C ASP A 52 6.40 6.88 14.64
N ASP A 53 7.50 6.26 15.06
CA ASP A 53 8.10 5.04 14.49
C ASP A 53 7.24 3.80 14.76
N SER A 54 6.02 3.98 15.30
CA SER A 54 5.15 2.86 15.68
C SER A 54 4.37 2.25 14.51
N VAL A 55 4.32 2.92 13.35
CA VAL A 55 3.63 2.38 12.15
C VAL A 55 4.62 1.63 11.27
N PRO A 56 4.51 0.28 11.15
CA PRO A 56 5.42 -0.50 10.31
C PRO A 56 5.29 -0.10 8.83
N ASP A 57 6.42 0.03 8.14
CA ASP A 57 6.42 0.24 6.68
C ASP A 57 5.85 -1.01 5.98
N VAL A 58 4.63 -0.89 5.46
CA VAL A 58 3.90 -1.97 4.77
C VAL A 58 4.04 -1.91 3.24
N ARG A 59 4.99 -1.12 2.73
CA ARG A 59 5.25 -1.03 1.29
C ARG A 59 5.73 -2.35 0.72
N LEU A 60 5.22 -2.67 -0.45
CA LEU A 60 5.57 -3.85 -1.21
C LEU A 60 6.28 -3.43 -2.50
N TYR A 61 7.37 -4.12 -2.80
CA TYR A 61 8.20 -3.86 -3.97
C TYR A 61 8.25 -5.10 -4.85
N VAL A 62 8.25 -4.90 -6.18
CA VAL A 62 8.37 -5.96 -7.17
C VAL A 62 9.77 -5.87 -7.78
N PRO A 63 10.70 -6.80 -7.50
CA PRO A 63 12.08 -6.69 -7.96
C PRO A 63 12.25 -6.74 -9.49
N ASP A 64 11.31 -7.38 -10.19
CA ASP A 64 11.25 -7.40 -11.66
C ASP A 64 9.89 -6.85 -12.13
N PRO A 65 9.75 -5.51 -12.24
CA PRO A 65 8.48 -4.87 -12.58
C PRO A 65 8.10 -5.03 -14.06
N ALA A 66 9.01 -5.49 -14.93
CA ALA A 66 8.72 -5.69 -16.35
C ALA A 66 7.93 -6.99 -16.60
N SER A 67 8.19 -8.01 -15.77
CA SER A 67 7.57 -9.34 -15.93
C SER A 67 6.25 -9.48 -15.17
N TRP A 68 6.03 -8.69 -14.12
CA TRP A 68 4.90 -8.86 -13.19
C TRP A 68 4.01 -7.63 -13.14
N THR A 69 2.70 -7.85 -13.27
CA THR A 69 1.68 -6.82 -13.11
C THR A 69 0.85 -7.09 -11.87
N ALA A 70 0.65 -6.09 -11.02
CA ALA A 70 -0.24 -6.16 -9.88
C ALA A 70 -1.67 -5.80 -10.28
N HIS A 71 -2.64 -6.61 -9.83
CA HIS A 71 -4.06 -6.42 -10.07
C HIS A 71 -4.81 -6.50 -8.74
N VAL A 72 -5.88 -5.71 -8.63
CA VAL A 72 -6.89 -5.88 -7.57
C VAL A 72 -8.05 -6.65 -8.17
N LYS A 73 -8.46 -7.74 -7.52
CA LYS A 73 -9.62 -8.49 -7.94
C LYS A 73 -10.89 -7.73 -7.58
N TYR A 74 -11.79 -7.52 -8.53
CA TYR A 74 -13.06 -6.79 -8.32
C TYR A 74 -14.29 -7.62 -8.69
N ASP A 75 -14.09 -8.67 -9.48
CA ASP A 75 -15.10 -9.53 -10.05
C ASP A 75 -15.37 -10.76 -9.19
N SER A 76 -16.51 -11.41 -9.45
CA SER A 76 -16.94 -12.64 -8.78
C SER A 76 -16.37 -13.92 -9.39
N GLU A 77 -15.57 -13.83 -10.46
CA GLU A 77 -14.97 -15.01 -11.10
C GLU A 77 -14.05 -15.75 -10.12
N LYS A 78 -14.02 -17.08 -10.19
CA LYS A 78 -13.12 -17.88 -9.36
C LYS A 78 -11.73 -17.88 -10.00
N ILE A 79 -10.81 -17.13 -9.39
CA ILE A 79 -9.40 -17.12 -9.77
C ILE A 79 -8.61 -17.91 -8.74
N TYR A 80 -7.85 -18.90 -9.19
CA TYR A 80 -6.98 -19.68 -8.33
C TYR A 80 -5.53 -19.26 -8.49
N CYS A 81 -4.80 -19.22 -7.38
CA CYS A 81 -3.35 -19.09 -7.36
C CYS A 81 -2.72 -20.30 -8.06
N TYR A 82 -1.70 -20.05 -8.89
CA TYR A 82 -0.96 -21.08 -9.62
C TYR A 82 -0.10 -21.96 -8.69
N GLN A 83 0.23 -21.45 -7.49
CA GLN A 83 1.12 -22.12 -6.55
C GLN A 83 0.38 -22.70 -5.35
N ARG A 84 0.85 -23.87 -4.90
CA ARG A 84 0.46 -24.51 -3.63
C ARG A 84 1.62 -24.42 -2.65
N ASN A 85 1.34 -24.26 -1.37
CA ASN A 85 2.40 -24.28 -0.38
C ASN A 85 2.84 -25.72 -0.12
N PRO A 86 4.10 -25.94 0.32
CA PRO A 86 4.51 -27.25 0.80
C PRO A 86 3.57 -27.74 1.90
N GLY A 87 2.98 -28.94 1.73
CA GLY A 87 2.02 -29.52 2.67
C GLY A 87 0.55 -29.16 2.41
N GLU A 88 0.25 -28.27 1.46
CA GLU A 88 -1.12 -27.99 1.05
C GLU A 88 -1.52 -28.78 -0.19
N ASN A 89 -2.72 -29.37 -0.16
CA ASN A 89 -3.28 -30.14 -1.26
C ASN A 89 -4.28 -29.35 -2.12
N TYR A 90 -4.41 -28.04 -1.87
CA TYR A 90 -5.36 -27.16 -2.55
C TYR A 90 -4.65 -25.91 -3.08
N PHE A 91 -5.24 -25.30 -4.11
CA PHE A 91 -4.83 -23.98 -4.61
C PHE A 91 -5.57 -22.88 -3.85
N HIS A 92 -4.89 -21.77 -3.54
CA HIS A 92 -5.56 -20.63 -2.89
C HIS A 92 -6.54 -19.99 -3.86
N LEU A 93 -7.77 -19.81 -3.41
CA LEU A 93 -8.75 -18.99 -4.11
C LEU A 93 -8.42 -17.52 -3.84
N ILE A 94 -8.32 -16.72 -4.90
CA ILE A 94 -8.12 -15.28 -4.83
C ILE A 94 -9.50 -14.63 -4.69
N LEU A 95 -9.70 -13.88 -3.62
CA LEU A 95 -10.99 -13.28 -3.28
C LEU A 95 -11.14 -11.87 -3.87
N SER A 96 -12.38 -11.42 -4.03
CA SER A 96 -12.63 -10.03 -4.43
C SER A 96 -12.10 -9.08 -3.35
N GLY A 97 -11.47 -7.99 -3.78
CA GLY A 97 -10.72 -7.05 -2.95
C GLY A 97 -9.26 -7.43 -2.72
N GLU A 98 -8.82 -8.64 -3.10
CA GLU A 98 -7.41 -9.04 -2.92
C GLU A 98 -6.50 -8.54 -4.04
N ILE A 99 -5.27 -8.18 -3.64
CA ILE A 99 -4.17 -7.93 -4.56
C ILE A 99 -3.55 -9.26 -4.99
N TYR A 100 -3.41 -9.45 -6.29
CA TYR A 100 -2.73 -10.59 -6.88
C TYR A 100 -1.80 -10.13 -8.00
N LEU A 101 -0.79 -10.95 -8.30
CA LEU A 101 0.19 -10.67 -9.34
C LEU A 101 0.02 -11.61 -10.52
N VAL A 102 0.23 -11.09 -11.72
CA VAL A 102 0.11 -11.82 -12.99
C VAL A 102 1.41 -11.70 -13.77
N CYS A 103 1.91 -12.83 -14.27
CA CYS A 103 3.02 -12.92 -15.21
C CYS A 103 2.66 -13.94 -16.29
N GLY A 104 2.27 -13.47 -17.47
CA GLY A 104 1.73 -14.31 -18.54
C GLY A 104 0.49 -15.08 -18.08
N ASN A 105 0.60 -16.40 -17.97
CA ASN A 105 -0.48 -17.28 -17.50
C ASN A 105 -0.43 -17.57 -15.99
N GLU A 106 0.65 -17.20 -15.31
CA GLU A 106 0.81 -17.40 -13.87
C GLU A 106 0.05 -16.31 -13.10
N LYS A 107 -0.79 -16.73 -12.15
CA LYS A 107 -1.49 -15.84 -11.22
C LYS A 107 -1.09 -16.23 -9.80
N LEU A 108 -0.60 -15.27 -9.01
CA LEU A 108 -0.15 -15.53 -7.63
C LEU A 108 -0.91 -14.64 -6.66
N CYS A 109 -1.45 -15.23 -5.59
CA CYS A 109 -1.89 -14.46 -4.44
C CYS A 109 -0.69 -13.80 -3.74
N LEU A 110 -0.93 -12.70 -3.02
CA LEU A 110 0.13 -11.93 -2.39
C LEU A 110 1.01 -12.78 -1.45
N ARG A 111 0.40 -13.71 -0.70
CA ARG A 111 1.14 -14.61 0.21
C ARG A 111 2.13 -15.52 -0.53
N CYS A 112 1.72 -16.08 -1.68
CA CYS A 112 2.59 -16.90 -2.50
C CYS A 112 3.65 -16.07 -3.21
N ALA A 113 3.30 -14.87 -3.67
CA ALA A 113 4.25 -13.95 -4.30
C ALA A 113 5.36 -13.52 -3.33
N LEU A 114 5.03 -13.23 -2.07
CA LEU A 114 6.00 -12.93 -1.01
C LEU A 114 6.92 -14.13 -0.73
N ARG A 115 6.35 -15.33 -0.56
CA ARG A 115 7.16 -16.54 -0.29
C ARG A 115 8.11 -16.88 -1.44
N ARG A 116 7.66 -16.70 -2.68
CA ARG A 116 8.47 -16.95 -3.88
C ARG A 116 9.52 -15.86 -4.12
N GLY A 117 9.47 -14.74 -3.40
CA GLY A 117 10.36 -13.59 -3.59
C GLY A 117 10.05 -12.80 -4.87
N VAL A 118 8.84 -12.95 -5.42
CA VAL A 118 8.31 -12.10 -6.51
C VAL A 118 8.00 -10.70 -5.99
N VAL A 119 7.59 -10.62 -4.72
CA VAL A 119 7.38 -9.37 -3.99
C VAL A 119 8.28 -9.36 -2.77
N THR A 120 8.74 -8.19 -2.36
CA THR A 120 9.56 -7.99 -1.16
C THR A 120 9.09 -6.77 -0.37
N LEU A 121 9.30 -6.81 0.94
CA LEU A 121 9.14 -5.64 1.83
C LEU A 121 10.43 -4.80 1.88
N ASP A 122 11.54 -5.31 1.36
CA ASP A 122 12.83 -4.61 1.35
C ASP A 122 12.81 -3.43 0.38
N ARG A 123 12.79 -2.21 0.93
CA ARG A 123 12.88 -0.96 0.17
C ARG A 123 14.18 -0.81 -0.62
N LEU A 124 15.27 -1.42 -0.16
CA LEU A 124 16.59 -1.35 -0.79
C LEU A 124 16.87 -2.58 -1.68
N HIS A 125 15.84 -3.32 -2.09
CA HIS A 125 15.99 -4.51 -2.93
C HIS A 125 16.80 -4.25 -4.22
N TRP A 126 16.74 -3.03 -4.75
CA TRP A 126 17.44 -2.62 -5.97
C TRP A 126 18.95 -2.48 -5.75
N GLN A 127 19.40 -2.12 -4.54
CA GLN A 127 20.83 -2.06 -4.19
C GLN A 127 21.36 -3.46 -3.86
N HIS A 128 20.60 -4.24 -3.09
CA HIS A 128 21.03 -5.54 -2.59
C HIS A 128 21.19 -6.61 -3.70
N ARG A 129 20.47 -6.48 -4.83
CA ARG A 129 20.58 -7.41 -5.96
C ARG A 129 21.85 -7.25 -6.82
N VAL A 130 22.61 -6.16 -6.68
CA VAL A 130 23.80 -5.89 -7.52
C VAL A 130 25.08 -6.58 -7.03
N LYS A 131 25.05 -7.28 -5.88
CA LYS A 131 26.17 -8.16 -5.48
C LYS A 131 26.19 -9.40 -6.39
N ARG A 132 26.64 -9.23 -7.63
CA ARG A 132 27.16 -10.30 -8.46
C ARG A 132 28.24 -10.99 -7.65
N GLN A 133 28.02 -12.25 -7.30
CA GLN A 133 29.10 -13.09 -6.82
C GLN A 133 30.12 -13.17 -7.96
N HIS A 134 31.19 -12.38 -7.86
CA HIS A 134 32.42 -12.66 -8.58
C HIS A 134 32.97 -13.96 -7.96
N THR A 135 32.46 -15.09 -8.43
CA THR A 135 33.14 -16.37 -8.24
C THR A 135 34.41 -16.28 -9.05
N ALA A 136 35.52 -15.96 -8.38
CA ALA A 136 36.84 -16.10 -8.97
C ALA A 136 37.05 -17.58 -9.34
N PRO A 137 37.50 -17.89 -10.57
CA PRO A 137 37.95 -19.24 -10.87
C PRO A 137 39.20 -19.53 -10.04
N LEU A 138 39.18 -20.66 -9.34
CA LEU A 138 40.32 -21.24 -8.62
C LEU A 138 41.45 -21.64 -9.58
#